data_AF-A0AA96GAH1-F1
#
_entry.id   AF-A0AA96GAH1-F1
#
_cell.length_a   1.000
_cell.length_b   1.000
_cell.length_c   1.000
_cell.angle_alpha   90.00
_cell.angle_beta   90.00
_cell.angle_gamma   90.00
#
_symmetry.space_group_name_H-M   'P 1'
#
loop_
_entity.id
_entity.type
_entity.pdbx_description
1 polymer ?
#
loop_
_entity_poly.entity_id
_entity_poly.type
_entity_poly.pdbx_seq_one_letter_code
_entity_poly.pdbx_strand_id
1 'polypeptide(L)'
;MNNKIFFSALLVGMLLGLPQFVLAGDNGHEQSSAWRIETQGWSIQDHMSAAKVSEGEIQSLESRVQDIDKRIAHFESKPHFDPKGFHRNALKHISSTLKGDTNLLNEKIAWHIRQADQAKLTQ
;
A
#
# COMPACT_ATOMS: atom_id res chain seq x y z
N MET A 1 -39.04 -0.96 15.75
CA MET A 1 -38.74 -0.06 14.63
C MET A 1 -38.12 1.19 15.21
N ASN A 2 -36.81 1.38 15.03
CA ASN A 2 -36.17 2.67 15.31
C ASN A 2 -35.04 2.86 14.30
N ASN A 3 -35.32 3.71 13.32
CA ASN A 3 -34.39 4.19 12.31
C ASN A 3 -33.28 4.99 12.98
N LYS A 4 -32.03 4.58 12.77
CA LYS A 4 -30.88 5.49 12.81
C LYS A 4 -30.07 5.29 11.54
N ILE A 5 -30.54 5.96 10.50
CA ILE A 5 -29.72 6.38 9.36
C ILE A 5 -28.82 7.50 9.92
N PHE A 6 -27.53 7.21 10.08
CA PHE A 6 -26.50 8.24 10.15
C PHE A 6 -25.49 7.97 9.05
N PHE A 7 -25.45 8.93 8.13
CA PHE A 7 -24.52 9.07 7.03
C PHE A 7 -23.08 9.23 7.53
N SER A 8 -22.17 8.54 6.84
CA SER A 8 -20.92 9.09 6.29
C SER A 8 -20.52 8.11 5.17
N ALA A 9 -21.16 8.14 4.01
CA ALA A 9 -20.69 8.98 2.91
C ALA A 9 -19.16 8.95 2.75
N LEU A 10 -18.72 8.03 1.90
CA LEU A 10 -17.88 8.36 0.75
C LEU A 10 -16.38 8.60 1.02
N LEU A 11 -15.61 7.52 1.12
CA LEU A 11 -14.20 7.50 0.74
C LEU A 11 -14.07 7.03 -0.72
N VAL A 12 -14.81 7.68 -1.61
CA VAL A 12 -14.61 7.59 -3.06
C VAL A 12 -14.29 9.00 -3.54
N GLY A 13 -13.01 9.27 -3.74
CA GLY A 13 -12.56 10.59 -4.16
C GLY A 13 -11.05 10.79 -4.26
N MET A 14 -10.22 9.73 -4.22
CA MET A 14 -8.81 9.82 -4.63
C MET A 14 -8.71 9.56 -6.15
N LEU A 15 -9.48 10.31 -6.92
CA LEU A 15 -9.55 10.23 -8.38
C LEU A 15 -9.53 11.67 -8.95
N LEU A 16 -8.53 12.43 -8.52
CA LEU A 16 -8.08 13.64 -9.21
C LEU A 16 -6.63 13.41 -9.61
N GLY A 17 -6.41 13.31 -10.93
CA GLY A 17 -5.11 13.14 -11.54
C GLY A 17 -4.19 14.33 -11.26
N LEU A 18 -3.43 14.22 -10.17
CA LEU A 18 -2.23 15.00 -9.93
C LEU A 18 -1.07 14.01 -9.77
N PRO A 19 0.07 14.25 -10.44
CA PRO A 19 1.27 13.47 -10.16
C PRO A 19 1.66 13.79 -8.72
N GLN A 20 1.38 12.86 -7.80
CA GLN A 20 1.89 12.95 -6.44
C GLN A 20 3.41 12.80 -6.50
N PHE A 21 4.10 13.92 -6.70
CA PHE A 21 5.49 14.11 -6.33
C PHE A 21 5.57 13.98 -4.80
N VAL A 22 5.56 12.75 -4.31
CA VAL A 22 5.98 12.46 -2.95
C VAL A 22 7.50 12.45 -2.99
N LEU A 23 8.11 13.55 -2.56
CA LEU A 23 9.42 13.48 -1.93
C LEU A 23 9.29 12.47 -0.79
N ALA A 24 9.80 11.27 -1.01
CA ALA A 24 9.88 10.21 -0.02
C ALA A 24 10.94 10.60 1.03
N GLY A 25 10.57 11.54 1.89
CA GLY A 25 11.17 11.70 3.21
C GLY A 25 10.62 10.59 4.10
N ASP A 26 11.54 9.82 4.65
CA ASP A 26 11.47 8.90 5.79
C ASP A 26 10.26 9.05 6.76
N ASN A 27 9.05 8.67 6.30
CA ASN A 27 7.81 8.68 7.09
C ASN A 27 7.22 7.26 7.26
N GLY A 28 7.90 6.21 6.77
CA GLY A 28 7.36 4.85 6.69
C GLY A 28 7.11 4.17 8.05
N HIS A 29 7.74 4.65 9.12
CA HIS A 29 7.63 3.99 10.43
C HIS A 29 6.38 4.38 11.24
N GLU A 30 5.91 5.64 11.18
CA GLU A 30 4.76 6.09 11.99
C GLU A 30 3.40 5.66 11.41
N GLN A 31 3.27 5.53 10.08
CA GLN A 31 2.03 5.00 9.48
C GLN A 31 1.81 3.50 9.73
N SER A 32 2.84 2.76 10.17
CA SER A 32 2.80 1.30 10.29
C SER A 32 1.82 0.76 11.34
N SER A 33 1.33 1.61 12.25
CA SER A 33 0.45 1.21 13.36
C SER A 33 -0.86 2.00 13.45
N ALA A 34 -1.00 3.13 12.75
CA ALA A 34 -2.19 3.98 12.82
C ALA A 34 -3.48 3.23 12.46
N TRP A 35 -3.40 2.39 11.41
CA TRP A 35 -4.53 1.57 10.95
C TRP A 35 -4.95 0.49 11.97
N ARG A 36 -4.12 0.14 12.97
CA ARG A 36 -4.50 -0.82 14.03
C ARG A 36 -5.42 -0.20 15.08
N ILE A 37 -5.30 1.11 15.31
CA ILE A 37 -6.11 1.85 16.28
C ILE A 37 -7.45 2.24 15.65
N GLU A 38 -7.41 2.73 14.40
CA GLU A 38 -8.59 3.18 13.65
C GLU A 38 -9.64 2.08 13.46
N THR A 39 -9.19 0.82 13.42
CA THR A 39 -10.04 -0.31 13.05
C THR A 39 -10.48 -1.17 14.23
N GLN A 40 -10.38 -0.63 15.46
CA GLN A 40 -10.95 -1.27 16.64
C GLN A 40 -12.48 -1.31 16.57
N GLY A 41 -13.05 -2.47 16.88
CA GLY A 41 -14.51 -2.68 16.88
C GLY A 41 -15.12 -2.89 15.49
N TRP A 42 -14.29 -3.00 14.44
CA TRP A 42 -14.74 -3.38 13.11
C TRP A 42 -15.34 -4.78 13.08
N SER A 43 -16.30 -5.00 12.17
CA SER A 43 -16.86 -6.33 11.97
C SER A 43 -15.89 -7.24 11.20
N ILE A 44 -16.15 -8.55 11.22
CA ILE A 44 -15.43 -9.54 10.40
C ILE A 44 -15.44 -9.11 8.92
N GLN A 45 -16.59 -8.65 8.42
CA GLN A 45 -16.75 -8.25 7.02
C GLN A 45 -15.91 -7.02 6.68
N ASP A 46 -15.79 -6.06 7.61
CA ASP A 46 -14.98 -4.85 7.42
C ASP A 46 -13.50 -5.20 7.32
N HIS A 47 -13.00 -6.05 8.22
CA HIS A 47 -11.63 -6.55 8.17
C HIS A 47 -11.33 -7.32 6.87
N MET A 48 -12.22 -8.21 6.44
CA MET A 48 -12.04 -8.94 5.18
C MET A 48 -12.07 -8.02 3.96
N SER A 49 -12.93 -7.00 3.96
CA SER A 49 -12.99 -6.03 2.87
C SER A 49 -11.72 -5.19 2.80
N ALA A 50 -11.19 -4.74 3.94
CA ALA A 50 -9.93 -3.98 4.00
C ALA A 50 -8.70 -4.80 3.60
N ALA A 51 -8.66 -6.09 3.96
CA ALA A 51 -7.64 -7.02 3.49
C ALA A 51 -7.67 -7.10 1.95
N LYS A 52 -8.85 -7.29 1.35
CA LYS A 52 -9.00 -7.37 -0.11
C LYS A 52 -8.62 -6.06 -0.84
N VAL A 53 -8.92 -4.90 -0.26
CA VAL A 53 -8.47 -3.61 -0.81
C VAL A 53 -6.94 -3.56 -0.80
N SER A 54 -6.32 -3.95 0.31
CA SER A 54 -4.85 -3.96 0.45
C SER A 54 -4.20 -4.96 -0.53
N GLU A 55 -4.83 -6.09 -0.81
CA GLU A 55 -4.37 -7.05 -1.84
C GLU A 55 -4.35 -6.42 -3.25
N GLY A 56 -5.40 -5.65 -3.59
CA GLY A 56 -5.45 -4.92 -4.86
C GLY A 56 -4.35 -3.86 -4.98
N GLU A 57 -4.05 -3.16 -3.88
CA GLU A 57 -2.95 -2.20 -3.83
C GLU A 57 -1.59 -2.89 -4.02
N ILE A 58 -1.36 -4.04 -3.38
CA ILE A 58 -0.15 -4.86 -3.57
C ILE A 58 0.03 -5.20 -5.04
N GLN A 59 -0.99 -5.71 -5.73
CA GLN A 59 -0.89 -6.06 -7.15
C GLN A 59 -0.48 -4.86 -8.02
N SER A 60 -1.01 -3.67 -7.70
CA SER A 60 -0.63 -2.43 -8.38
C SER A 60 0.84 -2.05 -8.10
N LEU A 61 1.29 -2.15 -6.85
CA LEU A 61 2.68 -1.89 -6.47
C LEU A 61 3.66 -2.88 -7.10
N GLU A 62 3.33 -4.17 -7.11
CA GLU A 62 4.14 -5.22 -7.74
C GLU A 62 4.30 -4.99 -9.24
N SER A 63 3.22 -4.61 -9.93
CA SER A 63 3.28 -4.25 -11.35
C SER A 63 4.22 -3.06 -11.60
N ARG A 64 4.16 -2.02 -10.76
CA ARG A 64 5.06 -0.86 -10.83
C ARG A 64 6.51 -1.24 -10.54
N VAL A 65 6.75 -2.10 -9.55
CA VAL A 65 8.08 -2.63 -9.24
C VAL A 65 8.64 -3.37 -10.45
N GLN A 66 7.85 -4.22 -11.10
CA GLN A 66 8.28 -4.95 -12.30
C GLN A 66 8.64 -4.01 -13.46
N ASP A 67 7.88 -2.93 -13.68
CA ASP A 67 8.23 -1.92 -14.69
C ASP A 67 9.57 -1.24 -14.38
N ILE A 68 9.74 -0.82 -13.12
CA ILE A 68 10.97 -0.15 -12.67
C ILE A 68 12.16 -1.10 -12.78
N ASP A 69 12.02 -2.36 -12.38
CA ASP A 69 13.09 -3.36 -12.43
C ASP A 69 13.49 -3.63 -13.90
N LYS A 70 12.54 -3.64 -14.85
CA LYS A 70 12.86 -3.68 -16.29
C LYS A 70 13.66 -2.47 -16.76
N ARG A 71 13.32 -1.27 -16.28
CA ARG A 71 14.06 -0.03 -16.61
C ARG A 71 15.45 -0.01 -16.00
N ILE A 72 15.62 -0.53 -14.78
CA ILE A 72 16.93 -0.73 -14.15
C ILE A 72 17.78 -1.66 -15.01
N ALA A 73 17.24 -2.82 -15.42
CA ALA A 73 17.94 -3.78 -16.27
C ALA A 73 18.34 -3.16 -17.63
N HIS A 74 17.51 -2.27 -18.19
CA HIS A 74 17.86 -1.52 -19.39
C HIS A 74 19.14 -0.67 -19.19
N PHE A 75 19.23 0.10 -18.10
CA PHE A 75 20.42 0.90 -17.80
C PHE A 75 21.65 0.06 -17.39
N GLU A 76 21.44 -1.13 -16.82
CA GLU A 76 22.52 -2.07 -16.50
C GLU A 76 23.11 -2.70 -17.77
N SER A 77 22.27 -3.08 -18.73
CA SER A 77 22.72 -3.62 -20.02
C SER A 77 23.33 -2.57 -20.95
N LYS A 78 22.99 -1.28 -20.76
CA LYS A 78 23.48 -0.18 -21.59
C LYS A 78 24.03 0.97 -20.74
N PRO A 79 25.23 0.81 -20.14
CA PRO A 79 25.79 1.80 -19.22
C PRO A 79 26.02 3.20 -19.82
N HIS A 80 26.21 3.29 -21.13
CA HIS A 80 26.39 4.57 -21.83
C HIS A 80 25.12 5.44 -21.85
N PHE A 81 23.93 4.88 -21.64
CA PHE A 81 22.69 5.66 -21.48
C PHE A 81 22.53 6.26 -20.08
N ASP A 82 23.30 5.78 -19.10
CA ASP A 82 23.38 6.37 -17.76
C ASP A 82 24.82 6.27 -17.22
N PRO A 83 25.79 7.01 -17.81
CA PRO A 83 27.21 6.82 -17.50
C PRO A 83 27.57 7.10 -16.04
N LYS A 84 26.78 7.97 -15.39
CA LYS A 84 26.95 8.33 -13.98
C LYS A 84 26.06 7.52 -13.04
N GLY A 85 25.17 6.69 -13.58
CA GLY A 85 24.29 5.84 -12.78
C GLY A 85 23.17 6.60 -12.05
N PHE A 86 22.90 7.87 -12.38
CA PHE A 86 21.92 8.68 -11.65
C PHE A 86 20.51 8.12 -11.82
N HIS A 87 20.13 7.78 -13.06
CA HIS A 87 18.80 7.24 -13.34
C HIS A 87 18.64 5.86 -12.73
N ARG A 88 19.63 4.98 -12.88
CA ARG A 88 19.62 3.64 -12.31
C ARG A 88 19.52 3.69 -10.79
N ASN A 89 20.30 4.55 -10.13
CA ASN A 89 20.28 4.65 -8.67
C ASN A 89 18.96 5.22 -8.14
N ALA A 90 18.41 6.25 -8.81
CA ALA A 90 17.09 6.77 -8.47
C ALA A 90 15.99 5.71 -8.60
N LEU A 91 16.00 4.94 -9.70
CA LEU A 91 15.06 3.85 -9.91
C LEU A 91 15.21 2.73 -8.88
N LYS A 92 16.44 2.38 -8.50
CA LYS A 92 16.71 1.40 -7.43
C LYS A 92 16.11 1.85 -6.09
N HIS A 93 16.27 3.13 -5.76
CA HIS A 93 15.67 3.70 -4.56
C HIS A 93 14.14 3.61 -4.59
N ILE A 94 13.52 4.03 -5.70
CA ILE A 94 12.05 3.93 -5.86
C ILE A 94 11.58 2.47 -5.77
N SER A 95 12.25 1.54 -6.46
CA SER A 95 11.94 0.09 -6.39
C SER A 95 12.01 -0.42 -4.95
N SER A 96 13.02 0.00 -4.19
CA SER A 96 13.16 -0.34 -2.77
C SER A 96 12.02 0.20 -1.92
N THR A 97 11.62 1.46 -2.12
CA THR A 97 10.51 2.07 -1.38
C THR A 97 9.20 1.33 -1.65
N LEU A 98 8.87 1.08 -2.92
CA LEU A 98 7.63 0.37 -3.27
C LEU A 98 7.60 -1.08 -2.73
N LYS A 99 8.76 -1.75 -2.67
CA LYS A 99 8.89 -3.06 -2.00
C LYS A 99 8.64 -2.96 -0.50
N GLY A 100 9.12 -1.88 0.15
CA GLY A 100 8.80 -1.56 1.54
C GLY A 100 7.29 -1.37 1.76
N ASP A 101 6.63 -0.59 0.92
CA ASP A 101 5.18 -0.35 0.98
C ASP A 101 4.38 -1.66 0.79
N THR A 102 4.83 -2.52 -0.12
CA THR A 102 4.24 -3.85 -0.36
C THR A 102 4.32 -4.72 0.90
N ASN A 103 5.47 -4.72 1.60
CA ASN A 103 5.63 -5.44 2.85
C ASN A 103 4.70 -4.90 3.94
N LEU A 104 4.55 -3.58 4.04
CA LEU A 104 3.64 -2.97 5.01
C LEU A 104 2.18 -3.37 4.75
N LEU A 105 1.75 -3.39 3.48
CA LEU A 105 0.41 -3.86 3.11
C LEU A 105 0.22 -5.34 3.43
N ASN A 106 1.24 -6.19 3.22
CA ASN A 106 1.20 -7.59 3.63
C ASN A 106 1.01 -7.74 5.15
N GLU A 107 1.71 -6.94 5.95
CA GLU A 107 1.52 -6.92 7.41
C GLU A 107 0.11 -6.48 7.80
N LYS A 108 -0.43 -5.47 7.11
CA LYS A 108 -1.80 -4.97 7.30
C LYS A 108 -2.85 -6.03 6.98
N ILE A 109 -2.71 -6.73 5.85
CA ILE A 109 -3.57 -7.85 5.47
C ILE A 109 -3.54 -8.94 6.55
N ALA A 110 -2.34 -9.37 6.94
CA ALA A 110 -2.17 -10.41 7.94
C ALA A 110 -2.81 -10.01 9.29
N TRP A 111 -2.74 -8.74 9.66
CA TRP A 111 -3.41 -8.24 10.85
C TRP A 111 -4.94 -8.25 10.72
N HIS A 112 -5.50 -7.77 9.61
CA HIS A 112 -6.95 -7.80 9.38
C HIS A 112 -7.51 -9.22 9.39
N ILE A 113 -6.82 -10.17 8.77
CA ILE A 113 -7.20 -11.59 8.80
C ILE A 113 -7.23 -12.12 10.24
N ARG A 114 -6.19 -11.82 11.04
CA ARG A 114 -6.14 -12.22 12.45
C ARG A 114 -7.29 -11.62 13.28
N GLN A 115 -7.63 -10.35 13.06
CA GLN A 115 -8.75 -9.71 13.76
C GLN A 115 -10.09 -10.34 13.37
N ALA A 116 -10.30 -10.61 12.08
CA ALA A 116 -11.49 -11.31 11.60
C ALA A 116 -11.63 -12.71 12.24
N ASP A 117 -10.54 -13.46 12.35
CA ASP A 117 -10.56 -14.79 12.99
C ASP A 117 -10.80 -14.71 14.50
N GLN A 118 -10.22 -13.72 15.20
CA GLN A 118 -10.51 -13.48 16.62
C GLN A 118 -11.99 -13.16 16.85
N ALA A 119 -12.58 -12.31 16.01
CA ALA A 119 -13.99 -11.94 16.12
C ALA A 119 -14.94 -13.13 15.89
N LYS A 120 -14.55 -14.13 15.07
CA LYS A 120 -15.33 -15.37 14.89
C LYS A 120 -15.38 -16.21 16.16
N LEU A 121 -14.30 -16.24 16.95
CA LEU A 121 -14.23 -17.04 18.18
C LEU A 121 -15.07 -16.47 19.33
N THR A 122 -15.44 -15.20 19.24
CA THR A 122 -16.23 -14.50 20.26
C THR A 122 -17.74 -14.50 20.00
N GLN A 123 -18.18 -15.05 18.86
CA GLN A 123 -19.60 -15.20 18.48
C GLN A 123 -20.10 -16.60 18.84
#